data_AF-A0A2V5UHW5-F1
#
_entry.id   AF-A0A2V5UHW5-F1
#
_cell.length_a   1.000
_cell.length_b   1.000
_cell.length_c   1.000
_cell.angle_alpha   90.00
_cell.angle_beta   90.00
_cell.angle_gamma   90.00
#
_symmetry.space_group_name_H-M   'P 1'
#
loop_
_entity.id
_entity.type
_entity.pdbx_description
1 polymer ?
#
loop_
_entity_poly.entity_id
_entity_poly.type
_entity_poly.pdbx_seq_one_letter_code
_entity_poly.pdbx_strand_id
1 'polypeptide(L)'
;ASLQLKALILGQQDNTRGMVETFRQLLKEYPKSSVAAQAQYYIGKPAFEAKDYKTALAALNAARQLNKEQYYNLASLRIILCQFYLKDRAALTKEVNNFMAESRNGGINVPPEVLEWLGIEYYNEKNFQATEKYLSALRKIDNPGNVKPDFLFYLGDAATRLKSLPEAEDAFAKYLQTAKDPAGKAKVLLALGAVKINAHKPDEAQKIAEEIMALQPEGRVNAEARLLAGEVQLERRNFDDAGKAFKGVALLYDDPAITPRALDKAALSFRQAGKTDEADRLSRELRERYPNYAGG
;
A
#
# COMPACT_ATOMS: atom_id res chain seq x y z
N ALA A 1 -5.37 -38.85 29.33
CA ALA A 1 -6.15 -39.32 28.17
C ALA A 1 -7.65 -39.00 28.32
N SER A 2 -8.31 -39.36 29.42
CA SER A 2 -9.77 -39.21 29.57
C SER A 2 -10.29 -37.76 29.49
N LEU A 3 -9.61 -36.79 30.12
CA LEU A 3 -10.01 -35.37 30.05
C LEU A 3 -9.86 -34.78 28.63
N GLN A 4 -8.83 -35.18 27.89
CA GLN A 4 -8.62 -34.73 26.52
C GLN A 4 -9.75 -35.23 25.61
N LEU A 5 -10.07 -36.53 25.67
CA LEU A 5 -11.15 -37.11 24.87
C LEU A 5 -12.50 -36.48 25.20
N LYS A 6 -12.80 -36.29 26.50
CA LYS A 6 -13.99 -35.59 26.96
C LYS A 6 -14.09 -34.18 26.36
N ALA A 7 -13.00 -33.41 26.42
CA ALA A 7 -12.98 -32.05 25.88
C ALA A 7 -13.24 -32.05 24.36
N LEU A 8 -12.62 -32.96 23.61
CA LEU A 8 -12.81 -33.07 22.17
C LEU A 8 -14.26 -33.46 21.80
N ILE A 9 -14.89 -34.39 22.54
CA ILE A 9 -16.30 -34.76 22.35
C ILE A 9 -17.21 -33.56 22.62
N LEU A 10 -16.97 -32.81 23.70
CA LEU A 10 -17.73 -31.59 24.00
C LEU A 10 -17.59 -30.55 22.89
N GLY A 11 -16.39 -30.42 22.30
CA GLY A 11 -16.15 -29.56 21.15
C GLY A 11 -16.93 -29.99 19.90
N GLN A 12 -17.06 -31.30 19.65
CA GLN A 12 -17.87 -31.84 18.54
C GLN A 12 -19.38 -31.64 18.74
N GLN A 13 -19.83 -31.47 19.98
CA GLN A 13 -21.22 -31.19 20.34
C GLN A 13 -21.54 -29.68 20.36
N ASP A 14 -20.65 -28.84 19.81
CA ASP A 14 -20.70 -27.38 19.90
C ASP A 14 -20.76 -26.83 21.34
N ASN A 15 -20.43 -27.66 22.35
CA ASN A 15 -20.31 -27.25 23.74
C ASN A 15 -18.91 -26.67 23.99
N THR A 16 -18.65 -25.52 23.39
CA THR A 16 -17.37 -24.81 23.47
C THR A 16 -16.99 -24.50 24.92
N ARG A 17 -17.96 -24.10 25.75
CA ARG A 17 -17.72 -23.79 27.17
C ARG A 17 -17.22 -25.03 27.93
N GLY A 18 -17.92 -26.15 27.80
CA GLY A 18 -17.55 -27.40 28.46
C GLY A 18 -16.18 -27.93 27.98
N MET A 19 -15.89 -27.80 26.69
CA MET A 19 -14.57 -28.12 26.14
C MET A 19 -13.47 -27.27 26.80
N VAL A 20 -13.63 -25.95 26.84
CA VAL A 20 -12.66 -25.01 27.42
C VAL A 20 -12.44 -25.29 28.91
N GLU A 21 -13.52 -25.51 29.67
CA GLU A 21 -13.45 -25.84 31.09
C GLU A 21 -12.70 -27.16 31.33
N THR A 22 -12.99 -28.19 30.51
CA THR A 22 -12.31 -29.50 30.60
C THR A 22 -10.82 -29.41 30.24
N PHE A 23 -10.46 -28.62 29.22
CA PHE A 23 -9.05 -28.38 28.89
C PHE A 23 -8.31 -27.56 29.96
N ARG A 24 -8.97 -26.58 30.59
CA ARG A 24 -8.40 -25.86 31.75
C ARG A 24 -8.17 -26.78 32.93
N GLN A 25 -9.10 -27.70 33.21
CA GLN A 25 -8.92 -28.73 34.23
C GLN A 25 -7.71 -29.62 33.92
N LEU A 26 -7.60 -30.09 32.67
CA LEU A 26 -6.44 -30.89 32.23
C LEU A 26 -5.12 -30.17 32.48
N LEU A 27 -5.02 -28.89 32.12
CA LEU A 27 -3.80 -28.10 32.32
C LEU A 27 -3.48 -27.82 33.79
N LYS A 28 -4.51 -27.74 34.65
CA LYS A 28 -4.33 -27.59 36.10
C LYS A 28 -3.81 -28.86 36.76
N GLU A 29 -4.38 -30.01 36.41
CA GLU A 29 -4.03 -31.30 37.00
C GLU A 29 -2.75 -31.89 36.38
N TYR A 30 -2.51 -31.64 35.09
CA TYR A 30 -1.42 -32.21 34.31
C TYR A 30 -0.70 -31.14 33.47
N PRO A 31 -0.03 -30.15 34.09
CA PRO A 31 0.56 -29.01 33.38
C PRO A 31 1.68 -29.38 32.39
N LYS A 32 2.34 -30.54 32.58
CA LYS A 32 3.38 -31.07 31.68
C LYS A 32 2.87 -32.15 30.72
N SER A 33 1.55 -32.26 30.54
CA SER A 33 0.96 -33.25 29.65
C SER A 33 1.45 -33.07 28.21
N SER A 34 1.66 -34.17 27.48
CA SER A 34 2.01 -34.15 26.05
C SER A 34 0.95 -33.46 25.19
N VAL A 35 -0.29 -33.33 25.69
CA VAL A 35 -1.40 -32.66 25.00
C VAL A 35 -1.65 -31.24 25.51
N ALA A 36 -0.73 -30.69 26.31
CA ALA A 36 -0.86 -29.33 26.83
C ALA A 36 -0.92 -28.28 25.70
N ALA A 37 -0.13 -28.44 24.63
CA ALA A 37 -0.19 -27.56 23.47
C ALA A 37 -1.58 -27.57 22.79
N GLN A 38 -2.19 -28.76 22.67
CA GLN A 38 -3.55 -28.92 22.13
C GLN A 38 -4.57 -28.23 23.02
N ALA A 39 -4.52 -28.48 24.33
CA ALA A 39 -5.42 -27.85 25.30
C ALA A 39 -5.34 -26.32 25.22
N GLN A 40 -4.12 -25.76 25.20
CA GLN A 40 -3.90 -24.32 25.06
C GLN A 40 -4.48 -23.77 23.74
N TYR A 41 -4.29 -24.48 22.62
CA TYR A 41 -4.85 -24.06 21.34
C TYR A 41 -6.39 -24.05 21.36
N TYR A 42 -7.04 -25.09 21.89
CA TYR A 42 -8.50 -25.17 21.98
C TYR A 42 -9.11 -24.29 23.09
N ILE A 43 -8.30 -23.71 23.98
CA ILE A 43 -8.72 -22.61 24.85
C ILE A 43 -8.64 -21.29 24.07
N GLY A 44 -7.54 -21.08 23.34
CA GLY A 44 -7.27 -19.82 22.65
C GLY A 44 -8.14 -19.57 21.43
N LYS A 45 -8.42 -20.60 20.63
CA LYS A 45 -9.28 -20.49 19.43
C LYS A 45 -10.69 -19.96 19.75
N PRO A 46 -11.47 -20.55 20.67
CA PRO A 46 -12.79 -20.02 20.99
C PRO A 46 -12.75 -18.70 21.74
N ALA A 47 -11.69 -18.42 22.51
CA ALA A 47 -11.51 -17.10 23.11
C ALA A 47 -11.36 -16.01 22.04
N PHE A 48 -10.64 -16.30 20.95
CA PHE A 48 -10.55 -15.40 19.79
C PHE A 48 -11.91 -15.18 19.12
N GLU A 49 -12.67 -16.25 18.91
CA GLU A 49 -14.03 -16.18 18.32
C GLU A 49 -14.99 -15.38 19.22
N ALA A 50 -14.83 -15.48 20.54
CA ALA A 50 -15.56 -14.70 21.54
C ALA A 50 -15.02 -13.26 21.72
N LYS A 51 -14.02 -12.84 20.93
CA LYS A 51 -13.34 -11.54 21.02
C LYS A 51 -12.63 -11.26 22.36
N ASP A 52 -12.42 -12.29 23.18
CA ASP A 52 -11.54 -12.22 24.34
C ASP A 52 -10.08 -12.37 23.88
N TYR A 53 -9.58 -11.30 23.24
CA TYR A 53 -8.25 -11.28 22.65
C TYR A 53 -7.14 -11.47 23.69
N LYS A 54 -7.36 -11.05 24.94
CA LYS A 54 -6.36 -11.21 26.02
C LYS A 54 -6.17 -12.69 26.37
N THR A 55 -7.27 -13.42 26.60
CA THR A 55 -7.19 -14.87 26.86
C THR A 55 -6.70 -15.62 25.63
N ALA A 56 -7.15 -15.24 24.44
CA ALA A 56 -6.71 -15.83 23.18
C ALA A 56 -5.19 -15.69 23.01
N LEU A 57 -4.65 -14.48 23.16
CA LEU A 57 -3.22 -14.22 23.05
C LEU A 57 -2.40 -15.07 24.02
N ALA A 58 -2.80 -15.16 25.29
CA ALA A 58 -2.08 -15.95 26.28
C ALA A 58 -2.06 -17.44 25.91
N ALA A 59 -3.23 -18.02 25.62
CA ALA A 59 -3.37 -19.44 25.35
C ALA A 59 -2.74 -19.84 23.99
N LEU A 60 -2.92 -19.03 22.94
CA LEU A 60 -2.33 -19.28 21.63
C LEU A 60 -0.80 -19.18 21.65
N ASN A 61 -0.24 -18.21 22.39
CA ASN A 61 1.22 -18.13 22.58
C ASN A 61 1.77 -19.36 23.29
N ALA A 62 1.10 -19.81 24.35
CA ALA A 62 1.49 -21.04 25.05
C ALA A 62 1.45 -22.26 24.12
N ALA A 63 0.40 -22.38 23.29
CA ALA A 63 0.27 -23.49 22.35
C ALA A 63 1.45 -23.60 21.38
N ARG A 64 1.82 -22.48 20.71
CA ARG A 64 2.94 -22.47 19.74
C ARG A 64 4.31 -22.62 20.39
N GLN A 65 4.48 -22.22 21.65
CA GLN A 65 5.73 -22.41 22.39
C GLN A 65 5.89 -23.87 22.82
N LEU A 66 4.80 -24.52 23.25
CA LEU A 66 4.83 -25.92 23.69
C LEU A 66 5.02 -26.91 22.54
N ASN A 67 4.48 -26.62 21.36
CA ASN A 67 4.72 -27.41 20.16
C ASN A 67 4.71 -26.50 18.92
N LYS A 68 5.91 -26.05 18.53
CA LYS A 68 6.14 -25.16 17.39
C LYS A 68 5.73 -25.81 16.08
N GLU A 69 6.16 -27.06 15.86
CA GLU A 69 5.91 -27.79 14.61
C GLU A 69 4.42 -27.88 14.28
N GLN A 70 3.58 -28.17 15.27
CA GLN A 70 2.15 -28.33 15.04
C GLN A 70 1.36 -27.02 15.10
N TYR A 71 1.67 -26.13 16.05
CA TYR A 71 0.79 -24.99 16.37
C TYR A 71 1.32 -23.63 15.95
N TYR A 72 2.57 -23.50 15.48
CA TYR A 72 3.12 -22.19 15.13
C TYR A 72 2.26 -21.46 14.10
N ASN A 73 1.95 -22.08 12.96
CA ASN A 73 1.14 -21.43 11.92
C ASN A 73 -0.32 -21.23 12.37
N LEU A 74 -0.93 -22.25 12.98
CA LEU A 74 -2.33 -22.21 13.42
C LEU A 74 -2.61 -21.14 14.48
N ALA A 75 -1.67 -20.96 15.42
CA ALA A 75 -1.77 -19.98 16.48
C ALA A 75 -1.35 -18.58 16.01
N SER A 76 -0.25 -18.46 15.26
CA SER A 76 0.31 -17.16 14.87
C SER A 76 -0.67 -16.34 14.03
N LEU A 77 -1.41 -16.95 13.10
CA LEU A 77 -2.44 -16.24 12.33
C LEU A 77 -3.51 -15.60 13.24
N ARG A 78 -3.96 -16.33 14.28
CA ARG A 78 -4.94 -15.81 15.24
C ARG A 78 -4.34 -14.76 16.17
N ILE A 79 -3.07 -14.91 16.55
CA ILE A 79 -2.34 -13.91 17.36
C ILE A 79 -2.21 -12.59 16.58
N ILE A 80 -1.85 -12.66 15.30
CA ILE A 80 -1.83 -11.51 14.39
C ILE A 80 -3.20 -10.83 14.36
N LEU A 81 -4.28 -11.60 14.16
CA LEU A 81 -5.64 -11.05 14.16
C LEU A 81 -6.05 -10.46 15.52
N CYS A 82 -5.65 -11.07 16.64
CA CYS A 82 -5.88 -10.48 17.97
C CYS A 82 -5.23 -9.10 18.08
N GLN A 83 -3.96 -8.98 17.71
CA GLN A 83 -3.23 -7.71 17.78
C GLN A 83 -3.81 -6.66 16.82
N PHE A 84 -4.25 -7.10 15.64
CA PHE A 84 -4.96 -6.27 14.67
C PHE A 84 -6.27 -5.71 15.22
N TYR A 85 -7.13 -6.54 15.81
CA TYR A 85 -8.38 -6.07 16.40
C TYR A 85 -8.18 -5.22 17.66
N LEU A 86 -7.09 -5.45 18.41
CA LEU A 86 -6.68 -4.59 19.52
C LEU A 86 -6.06 -3.27 19.07
N LYS A 87 -5.77 -3.11 17.77
CA LYS A 87 -5.05 -1.97 17.19
C LYS A 87 -3.70 -1.69 17.85
N ASP A 88 -3.07 -2.71 18.43
CA ASP A 88 -1.71 -2.61 18.97
C ASP A 88 -0.72 -2.73 17.82
N ARG A 89 -0.47 -1.59 17.15
CA ARG A 89 0.41 -1.54 15.97
C ARG A 89 1.81 -2.05 16.26
N ALA A 90 2.37 -1.73 17.42
CA ALA A 90 3.74 -2.11 17.76
C ALA A 90 3.86 -3.64 17.93
N ALA A 91 2.93 -4.25 18.67
CA ALA A 91 2.88 -5.70 18.82
C ALA A 91 2.59 -6.38 17.48
N LEU A 92 1.65 -5.85 16.71
CA LEU A 92 1.27 -6.37 15.39
C LEU A 92 2.45 -6.35 14.41
N THR A 93 3.13 -5.21 14.26
CA THR A 93 4.32 -5.08 13.41
C THR A 93 5.38 -6.12 13.77
N LYS A 94 5.65 -6.30 15.08
CA LYS A 94 6.63 -7.29 15.54
C LYS A 94 6.22 -8.71 15.17
N GLU A 95 4.96 -9.07 15.42
CA GLU A 95 4.44 -10.41 15.16
C GLU A 95 4.40 -10.72 13.66
N VAL A 96 3.90 -9.79 12.84
CA VAL A 96 3.87 -9.93 11.38
C VAL A 96 5.29 -10.07 10.82
N ASN A 97 6.25 -9.29 11.31
CA ASN A 97 7.64 -9.39 10.88
C ASN A 97 8.28 -10.75 11.21
N ASN A 98 8.04 -11.25 12.42
CA ASN A 98 8.52 -12.57 12.83
C ASN A 98 7.86 -13.67 11.99
N PHE A 99 6.55 -13.58 11.78
CA PHE A 99 5.82 -14.54 10.96
C PHE A 99 6.32 -14.56 9.51
N MET A 100 6.49 -13.40 8.87
CA MET A 100 7.03 -13.32 7.51
C MET A 100 8.49 -13.79 7.41
N ALA A 101 9.27 -13.75 8.49
CA ALA A 101 10.64 -14.28 8.49
C ALA A 101 10.67 -15.81 8.62
N GLU A 102 9.80 -16.38 9.46
CA GLU A 102 9.73 -17.83 9.67
C GLU A 102 8.97 -18.58 8.56
N SER A 103 7.94 -17.97 7.99
CA SER A 103 7.02 -18.61 7.05
C SER A 103 7.41 -18.49 5.56
N ARG A 104 8.64 -18.02 5.24
CA ARG A 104 9.09 -17.70 3.86
C ARG A 104 8.92 -18.81 2.82
N ASN A 105 8.79 -20.07 3.26
CA ASN A 105 8.70 -21.25 2.38
C ASN A 105 7.38 -22.04 2.55
N GLY A 106 6.46 -21.59 3.40
CA GLY A 106 5.32 -22.39 3.87
C GLY A 106 3.99 -22.18 3.14
N GLY A 107 3.92 -21.28 2.16
CA GLY A 107 2.69 -20.96 1.41
C GLY A 107 1.58 -20.26 2.23
N ILE A 108 1.78 -20.04 3.53
CA ILE A 108 0.82 -19.37 4.42
C ILE A 108 1.20 -17.89 4.52
N ASN A 109 0.30 -17.05 4.04
CA ASN A 109 0.47 -15.60 4.07
C ASN A 109 -0.17 -14.98 5.32
N VAL A 110 0.35 -13.82 5.71
CA VAL A 110 -0.34 -12.92 6.65
C VAL A 110 -1.69 -12.54 6.03
N PRO A 111 -2.78 -12.42 6.83
CA PRO A 111 -4.07 -12.00 6.30
C PRO A 111 -3.95 -10.72 5.46
N PRO A 112 -4.52 -10.67 4.24
CA PRO A 112 -4.38 -9.54 3.33
C PRO A 112 -4.75 -8.19 3.97
N GLU A 113 -5.82 -8.14 4.76
CA GLU A 113 -6.35 -6.94 5.41
C GLU A 113 -5.37 -6.38 6.45
N VAL A 114 -4.59 -7.26 7.08
CA VAL A 114 -3.56 -6.87 8.05
C VAL A 114 -2.36 -6.23 7.35
N LEU A 115 -1.95 -6.79 6.20
CA LEU A 115 -0.86 -6.23 5.39
C LEU A 115 -1.25 -4.88 4.79
N GLU A 116 -2.49 -4.77 4.29
CA GLU A 116 -3.05 -3.51 3.80
C GLU A 116 -3.02 -2.48 4.92
N TRP A 117 -3.60 -2.78 6.08
CA TRP A 117 -3.67 -1.84 7.21
C TRP A 117 -2.29 -1.37 7.65
N LEU A 118 -1.33 -2.29 7.88
CA LEU A 118 0.04 -1.89 8.23
C LEU A 118 0.69 -1.04 7.16
N GLY A 119 0.54 -1.41 5.88
CA GLY A 119 1.10 -0.65 4.76
C GLY A 119 0.57 0.77 4.70
N ILE A 120 -0.75 0.95 4.83
CA ILE A 120 -1.39 2.28 4.80
C ILE A 120 -1.02 3.11 6.03
N GLU A 121 -0.97 2.51 7.22
CA GLU A 121 -0.52 3.20 8.44
C GLU A 121 0.91 3.74 8.29
N TYR A 122 1.83 2.91 7.80
CA TYR A 122 3.21 3.35 7.57
C TYR A 122 3.34 4.36 6.43
N TYR A 123 2.46 4.30 5.42
CA TYR A 123 2.43 5.31 4.35
C TYR A 123 2.02 6.68 4.90
N ASN A 124 1.01 6.73 5.78
CA ASN A 124 0.57 7.97 6.44
C ASN A 124 1.69 8.57 7.31
N GLU A 125 2.54 7.74 7.91
CA GLU A 125 3.74 8.15 8.64
C GLU A 125 4.92 8.54 7.74
N LYS A 126 4.76 8.46 6.41
CA LYS A 126 5.84 8.65 5.42
C LYS A 126 6.99 7.65 5.55
N ASN A 127 6.76 6.51 6.21
CA ASN A 127 7.70 5.41 6.27
C ASN A 127 7.53 4.54 5.02
N PHE A 128 8.10 5.02 3.91
CA PHE A 128 7.96 4.37 2.60
C PHE A 128 8.64 3.01 2.55
N GLN A 129 9.71 2.78 3.32
CA GLN A 129 10.37 1.47 3.42
C GLN A 129 9.44 0.42 4.03
N ALA A 130 8.77 0.75 5.14
CA ALA A 130 7.81 -0.15 5.76
C ALA A 130 6.57 -0.34 4.87
N THR A 131 6.10 0.72 4.22
CA THR A 131 4.99 0.64 3.25
C THR A 131 5.30 -0.35 2.14
N GLU A 132 6.45 -0.21 1.48
CA GLU A 132 6.90 -1.10 0.42
C GLU A 132 6.93 -2.55 0.91
N LYS A 133 7.53 -2.79 2.08
CA LYS A 133 7.64 -4.13 2.68
C LYS A 133 6.27 -4.83 2.82
N TYR A 134 5.28 -4.18 3.41
CA TYR A 134 3.98 -4.80 3.68
C TYR A 134 3.10 -4.89 2.43
N LEU A 135 3.05 -3.83 1.62
CA LEU A 135 2.21 -3.82 0.42
C LEU A 135 2.79 -4.67 -0.71
N SER A 136 4.12 -4.82 -0.81
CA SER A 136 4.74 -5.80 -1.71
C SER A 136 4.46 -7.24 -1.28
N ALA A 137 4.35 -7.52 0.02
CA ALA A 137 3.92 -8.83 0.50
C ALA A 137 2.46 -9.11 0.11
N LEU A 138 1.58 -8.09 0.26
CA LEU A 138 0.18 -8.18 -0.16
C LEU A 138 0.02 -8.39 -1.67
N ARG A 139 0.81 -7.68 -2.49
CA ARG A 139 0.81 -7.83 -3.96
C ARG A 139 1.12 -9.26 -4.44
N LYS A 140 1.83 -10.07 -3.64
CA LYS A 140 2.21 -11.45 -3.97
C LYS A 140 1.09 -12.47 -3.68
N ILE A 141 -0.05 -12.04 -3.15
CA ILE A 141 -1.19 -12.91 -2.83
C ILE A 141 -2.13 -12.93 -4.04
N ASP A 142 -2.27 -14.09 -4.70
CA ASP A 142 -3.05 -14.24 -5.95
C ASP A 142 -4.56 -13.94 -5.78
N ASN A 143 -5.10 -14.15 -4.58
CA ASN A 143 -6.49 -13.84 -4.26
C ASN A 143 -6.60 -13.21 -2.85
N PRO A 144 -6.47 -11.88 -2.74
CA PRO A 144 -6.48 -11.20 -1.44
C PRO A 144 -7.91 -10.99 -0.89
N GLY A 145 -8.90 -11.71 -1.41
CA GLY A 145 -10.28 -11.69 -0.93
C GLY A 145 -10.95 -10.33 -1.17
N ASN A 146 -11.34 -9.65 -0.09
CA ASN A 146 -12.07 -8.39 -0.14
C ASN A 146 -11.17 -7.16 -0.26
N VAL A 147 -9.84 -7.33 -0.18
CA VAL A 147 -8.91 -6.21 -0.31
C VAL A 147 -8.94 -5.70 -1.75
N LYS A 148 -9.29 -4.43 -1.90
CA LYS A 148 -9.38 -3.77 -3.20
C LYS A 148 -7.99 -3.42 -3.73
N PRO A 149 -7.80 -3.28 -5.06
CA PRO A 149 -6.50 -2.98 -5.64
C PRO A 149 -5.95 -1.58 -5.29
N ASP A 150 -6.69 -0.74 -4.56
CA ASP A 150 -6.30 0.60 -4.12
C ASP A 150 -4.93 0.64 -3.42
N PHE A 151 -4.54 -0.42 -2.68
CA PHE A 151 -3.23 -0.50 -2.05
C PHE A 151 -2.06 -0.41 -3.05
N LEU A 152 -2.26 -0.83 -4.32
CA LEU A 152 -1.23 -0.79 -5.36
C LEU A 152 -0.81 0.64 -5.70
N PHE A 153 -1.72 1.61 -5.56
CA PHE A 153 -1.37 3.02 -5.72
C PHE A 153 -0.37 3.45 -4.64
N TYR A 154 -0.63 3.12 -3.38
CA TYR A 154 0.25 3.45 -2.26
C TYR A 154 1.60 2.73 -2.35
N LEU A 155 1.60 1.48 -2.82
CA LEU A 155 2.83 0.74 -3.11
C LEU A 155 3.65 1.44 -4.21
N GLY A 156 3.01 1.85 -5.30
CA GLY A 156 3.67 2.54 -6.41
C GLY A 156 4.23 3.91 -6.02
N ASP A 157 3.47 4.70 -5.23
CA ASP A 157 3.94 5.99 -4.71
C ASP A 157 5.10 5.83 -3.73
N ALA A 158 5.00 4.86 -2.80
CA ALA A 158 6.10 4.56 -1.88
C ALA A 158 7.37 4.14 -2.64
N ALA A 159 7.25 3.26 -3.63
CA ALA A 159 8.38 2.85 -4.47
C ALA A 159 8.97 4.03 -5.27
N THR A 160 8.13 4.93 -5.78
CA THR A 160 8.59 6.16 -6.47
C THR A 160 9.42 7.04 -5.53
N ARG A 161 8.97 7.25 -4.29
CA ARG A 161 9.69 8.03 -3.28
C ARG A 161 10.99 7.39 -2.83
N LEU A 162 11.05 6.06 -2.87
CA LEU A 162 12.28 5.29 -2.64
C LEU A 162 13.20 5.24 -3.88
N LYS A 163 12.80 5.84 -5.00
CA LYS A 163 13.50 5.80 -6.30
C LYS A 163 13.61 4.39 -6.90
N SER A 164 12.76 3.48 -6.46
CA SER A 164 12.58 2.13 -6.98
C SER A 164 11.62 2.16 -8.17
N LEU A 165 12.11 2.70 -9.30
CA LEU A 165 11.28 2.94 -10.50
C LEU A 165 10.66 1.65 -11.09
N PRO A 166 11.38 0.51 -11.17
CA PRO A 166 10.79 -0.74 -11.66
C PRO A 166 9.63 -1.24 -10.78
N GLU A 167 9.79 -1.15 -9.45
CA GLU A 167 8.76 -1.56 -8.50
C GLU A 167 7.53 -0.66 -8.56
N ALA A 168 7.73 0.65 -8.75
CA ALA A 168 6.67 1.61 -8.95
C ALA A 168 5.89 1.33 -10.24
N GLU A 169 6.61 1.08 -11.33
CA GLU A 169 6.04 0.74 -12.63
C GLU A 169 5.16 -0.54 -12.55
N ASP A 170 5.67 -1.62 -11.94
CA ASP A 170 4.91 -2.86 -11.77
C ASP A 170 3.65 -2.66 -10.91
N ALA A 171 3.74 -1.91 -9.81
CA ALA A 171 2.61 -1.67 -8.93
C ALA A 171 1.50 -0.87 -9.65
N PHE A 172 1.85 0.21 -10.34
CA PHE A 172 0.88 1.01 -11.10
C PHE A 172 0.31 0.23 -12.29
N ALA A 173 1.11 -0.56 -13.01
CA ALA A 173 0.61 -1.39 -14.10
C ALA A 173 -0.44 -2.41 -13.62
N LYS A 174 -0.21 -3.07 -12.47
CA LYS A 174 -1.19 -3.99 -11.85
C LYS A 174 -2.45 -3.27 -11.40
N TYR A 175 -2.34 -2.06 -10.88
CA TYR A 175 -3.52 -1.25 -10.57
C TYR A 175 -4.34 -0.99 -11.84
N LEU A 176 -3.71 -0.56 -12.93
CA LEU A 176 -4.40 -0.21 -14.17
C LEU A 176 -5.08 -1.40 -14.86
N GLN A 177 -4.57 -2.63 -14.67
CA GLN A 177 -5.20 -3.86 -15.15
C GLN A 177 -6.51 -4.20 -14.42
N THR A 178 -6.63 -3.80 -13.15
CA THR A 178 -7.75 -4.17 -12.28
C THR A 178 -8.75 -3.04 -12.04
N ALA A 179 -8.30 -1.79 -12.19
CA ALA A 179 -9.13 -0.61 -12.04
C ALA A 179 -10.23 -0.58 -13.10
N LYS A 180 -11.44 -0.21 -12.67
CA LYS A 180 -12.62 -0.08 -13.55
C LYS A 180 -13.09 1.36 -13.69
N ASP A 181 -12.77 2.21 -12.72
CA ASP A 181 -13.22 3.60 -12.71
C ASP A 181 -12.25 4.50 -13.51
N PRO A 182 -12.76 5.35 -14.42
CA PRO A 182 -11.91 6.25 -15.21
C PRO A 182 -11.10 7.24 -14.38
N ALA A 183 -11.64 7.72 -13.26
CA ALA A 183 -10.98 8.73 -12.43
C ALA A 183 -9.73 8.18 -11.70
N GLY A 184 -9.85 7.00 -11.10
CA GLY A 184 -8.76 6.27 -10.47
C GLY A 184 -7.71 5.88 -11.48
N LYS A 185 -8.11 5.40 -12.68
CA LYS A 185 -7.17 5.15 -13.78
C LYS A 185 -6.36 6.39 -14.14
N ALA A 186 -7.02 7.52 -14.37
CA ALA A 186 -6.34 8.75 -14.75
C ALA A 186 -5.36 9.24 -13.66
N LYS A 187 -5.73 9.12 -12.38
CA LYS A 187 -4.84 9.43 -11.25
C LYS A 187 -3.58 8.55 -11.23
N VAL A 188 -3.73 7.24 -11.45
CA VAL A 188 -2.59 6.32 -11.47
C VAL A 188 -1.73 6.49 -12.71
N LEU A 189 -2.36 6.75 -13.87
CA LEU A 189 -1.65 7.10 -15.10
C LEU A 189 -0.78 8.35 -14.92
N LEU A 190 -1.26 9.39 -14.24
CA LEU A 190 -0.43 10.57 -13.93
C LEU A 190 0.84 10.20 -13.14
N ALA A 191 0.68 9.38 -12.08
CA ALA A 191 1.81 8.93 -11.29
C ALA A 191 2.78 8.06 -12.11
N LEU A 192 2.25 7.14 -12.91
CA LEU A 192 3.05 6.30 -13.80
C LEU A 192 3.78 7.13 -14.87
N GLY A 193 3.15 8.15 -15.42
CA GLY A 193 3.76 9.06 -16.38
C GLY A 193 4.98 9.76 -15.81
N ALA A 194 4.88 10.28 -14.58
CA ALA A 194 6.03 10.85 -13.87
C ALA A 194 7.15 9.82 -13.61
N VAL A 195 6.79 8.57 -13.26
CA VAL A 195 7.76 7.47 -13.16
C VAL A 195 8.47 7.20 -14.48
N LYS A 196 7.75 7.24 -15.62
CA LYS A 196 8.34 7.04 -16.95
C LYS A 196 9.30 8.17 -17.34
N ILE A 197 9.00 9.42 -16.99
CA ILE A 197 9.95 10.53 -17.16
C ILE A 197 11.21 10.29 -16.32
N ASN A 198 11.05 9.97 -15.03
CA ASN A 198 12.19 9.67 -14.14
C ASN A 198 13.01 8.45 -14.59
N ALA A 199 12.39 7.53 -15.34
CA ALA A 199 13.02 6.36 -15.91
C ALA A 199 13.66 6.62 -17.30
N HIS A 200 13.70 7.86 -17.77
CA HIS A 200 14.19 8.25 -19.10
C HIS A 200 13.44 7.54 -20.25
N LYS A 201 12.13 7.32 -20.08
CA LYS A 201 11.22 6.69 -21.06
C LYS A 201 10.18 7.70 -21.59
N PRO A 202 10.60 8.77 -22.30
CA PRO A 202 9.70 9.84 -22.72
C PRO A 202 8.61 9.39 -23.70
N ASP A 203 8.87 8.38 -24.54
CA ASP A 203 7.88 7.86 -25.48
C ASP A 203 6.72 7.12 -24.80
N GLU A 204 7.01 6.43 -23.70
CA GLU A 204 5.98 5.78 -22.88
C GLU A 204 5.20 6.82 -22.08
N ALA A 205 5.87 7.83 -21.53
CA ALA A 205 5.22 8.95 -20.85
C ALA A 205 4.30 9.76 -21.78
N GLN A 206 4.67 9.93 -23.05
CA GLN A 206 3.83 10.59 -24.06
C GLN A 206 2.51 9.86 -24.26
N LYS A 207 2.55 8.54 -24.45
CA LYS A 207 1.35 7.72 -24.63
C LYS A 207 0.42 7.79 -23.40
N ILE A 208 1.01 7.81 -22.20
CA ILE A 208 0.27 7.98 -20.95
C ILE A 208 -0.42 9.34 -20.91
N ALA A 209 0.27 10.43 -21.26
CA ALA A 209 -0.33 11.76 -21.31
C ALA A 209 -1.52 11.82 -22.28
N GLU A 210 -1.37 11.23 -23.47
CA GLU A 210 -2.43 11.12 -24.47
C GLU A 210 -3.64 10.32 -23.97
N GLU A 211 -3.39 9.19 -23.30
CA GLU A 211 -4.44 8.37 -22.71
C GLU A 211 -5.22 9.14 -21.63
N ILE A 212 -4.52 9.86 -20.74
CA ILE A 212 -5.19 10.68 -19.71
C ILE A 212 -6.03 11.78 -20.36
N MET A 213 -5.50 12.47 -21.37
CA MET A 213 -6.23 13.53 -22.07
C MET A 213 -7.47 13.00 -22.81
N ALA A 214 -7.45 11.75 -23.30
CA ALA A 214 -8.61 11.11 -23.90
C ALA A 214 -9.64 10.65 -22.85
N LEU A 215 -9.18 10.10 -21.71
CA LEU A 215 -10.04 9.64 -20.62
C LEU A 215 -10.71 10.80 -19.88
N GLN A 216 -9.99 11.91 -19.72
CA GLN A 216 -10.46 13.12 -19.06
C GLN A 216 -10.07 14.34 -19.91
N PRO A 217 -10.94 14.80 -20.83
CA PRO A 217 -10.64 15.91 -21.74
C PRO A 217 -10.54 17.29 -21.07
N GLU A 218 -11.07 17.42 -19.86
CA GLU A 218 -11.19 18.68 -19.13
C GLU A 218 -10.82 18.54 -17.66
N GLY A 219 -10.76 19.67 -16.96
CA GLY A 219 -10.49 19.72 -15.53
C GLY A 219 -9.02 19.50 -15.17
N ARG A 220 -8.79 19.34 -13.87
CA ARG A 220 -7.46 19.38 -13.25
C ARG A 220 -6.53 18.26 -13.74
N VAL A 221 -7.05 17.06 -13.93
CA VAL A 221 -6.26 15.90 -14.38
C VAL A 221 -5.80 16.07 -15.82
N ASN A 222 -6.62 16.66 -16.69
CA ASN A 222 -6.21 16.99 -18.04
C ASN A 222 -5.07 18.03 -18.04
N ALA A 223 -5.17 19.04 -17.17
CA ALA A 223 -4.10 20.04 -17.02
C ALA A 223 -2.77 19.40 -16.58
N GLU A 224 -2.79 18.47 -15.62
CA GLU A 224 -1.60 17.71 -15.22
C GLU A 224 -1.09 16.78 -16.36
N ALA A 225 -1.97 16.20 -17.18
CA ALA A 225 -1.55 15.41 -18.34
C ALA A 225 -0.86 16.26 -19.42
N ARG A 226 -1.33 17.51 -19.62
CA ARG A 226 -0.67 18.47 -20.51
C ARG A 226 0.67 18.95 -19.95
N LEU A 227 0.80 19.10 -18.62
CA LEU A 227 2.10 19.31 -17.99
C LEU A 227 3.03 18.12 -18.24
N LEU A 228 2.56 16.89 -18.06
CA LEU A 228 3.34 15.68 -18.37
C LEU A 228 3.80 15.67 -19.83
N ALA A 229 2.95 16.04 -20.79
CA ALA A 229 3.34 16.16 -22.19
C ALA A 229 4.44 17.22 -22.41
N GLY A 230 4.43 18.33 -21.67
CA GLY A 230 5.52 19.29 -21.66
C GLY A 230 6.82 18.72 -21.07
N GLU A 231 6.73 17.92 -20.00
CA GLU A 231 7.87 17.22 -19.39
C GLU A 231 8.50 16.19 -20.34
N VAL A 232 7.68 15.50 -21.14
CA VAL A 232 8.17 14.63 -22.22
C VAL A 232 9.04 15.40 -23.20
N GLN A 233 8.61 16.59 -23.62
CA GLN A 233 9.39 17.40 -24.57
C GLN A 233 10.66 17.96 -23.94
N LEU A 234 10.63 18.31 -22.64
CA LEU A 234 11.84 18.67 -21.90
C LEU A 234 12.86 17.53 -21.87
N GLU A 235 12.41 16.32 -21.56
CA GLU A 235 13.26 15.13 -21.50
C GLU A 235 13.89 14.82 -22.86
N ARG A 236 13.15 15.05 -23.95
CA ARG A 236 13.64 14.96 -25.33
C ARG A 236 14.55 16.12 -25.75
N ARG A 237 14.74 17.13 -24.89
CA ARG A 237 15.46 18.38 -25.17
C ARG A 237 14.83 19.25 -26.27
N ASN A 238 13.55 19.04 -26.55
CA ASN A 238 12.74 19.87 -27.45
C ASN A 238 12.24 21.09 -26.68
N PHE A 239 13.16 21.98 -26.27
CA PHE A 239 12.87 23.07 -25.34
C PHE A 239 11.80 24.05 -25.85
N ASP A 240 11.73 24.28 -27.16
CA ASP A 240 10.69 25.15 -27.74
C ASP A 240 9.29 24.54 -27.62
N ASP A 241 9.16 23.26 -27.95
CA ASP A 241 7.88 22.56 -27.89
C ASP A 241 7.43 22.31 -26.45
N ALA A 242 8.38 22.07 -25.54
CA ALA A 242 8.12 22.06 -24.10
C ALA A 242 7.53 23.41 -23.62
N GLY A 243 8.18 24.52 -24.00
CA GLY A 243 7.70 25.86 -23.66
C GLY A 243 6.28 26.11 -24.16
N LYS A 244 5.98 25.74 -25.41
CA LYS A 244 4.63 25.83 -25.99
C LYS A 244 3.61 24.97 -25.24
N ALA A 245 3.96 23.73 -24.92
CA ALA A 245 3.07 22.81 -24.20
C ALA A 245 2.71 23.35 -22.81
N PHE A 246 3.71 23.79 -22.03
CA PHE A 246 3.48 24.37 -20.71
C PHE A 246 2.71 25.69 -20.78
N LYS A 247 3.04 26.58 -21.72
CA LYS A 247 2.29 27.82 -21.95
C LYS A 247 0.84 27.53 -22.29
N GLY A 248 0.57 26.49 -23.09
CA GLY A 248 -0.78 26.04 -23.41
C GLY A 248 -1.61 25.71 -22.17
N VAL A 249 -1.01 25.09 -21.16
CA VAL A 249 -1.68 24.83 -19.86
C VAL A 249 -2.07 26.14 -19.19
N ALA A 250 -1.18 27.12 -19.13
CA ALA A 250 -1.46 28.40 -18.48
C ALA A 250 -2.51 29.26 -19.21
N LEU A 251 -2.73 29.00 -20.50
CA LEU A 251 -3.78 29.64 -21.31
C LEU A 251 -5.15 28.97 -21.16
N LEU A 252 -5.16 27.65 -21.02
CA LEU A 252 -6.39 26.85 -20.95
C LEU A 252 -6.94 26.72 -19.52
N TYR A 253 -6.09 26.94 -18.51
CA TYR A 253 -6.43 26.73 -17.11
C TYR A 253 -6.04 27.91 -16.23
N ASP A 254 -6.90 28.20 -15.25
CA ASP A 254 -6.62 29.11 -14.14
C ASP A 254 -6.79 28.35 -12.81
N ASP A 255 -5.82 27.50 -12.50
CA ASP A 255 -5.76 26.74 -11.24
C ASP A 255 -4.56 27.25 -10.41
N PRO A 256 -4.77 27.72 -9.17
CA PRO A 256 -3.71 28.31 -8.33
C PRO A 256 -2.51 27.39 -8.04
N ALA A 257 -2.66 26.07 -8.20
CA ALA A 257 -1.58 25.11 -7.99
C ALA A 257 -0.91 24.68 -9.30
N ILE A 258 -1.62 24.71 -10.44
CA ILE A 258 -1.11 24.22 -11.74
C ILE A 258 -0.58 25.34 -12.61
N THR A 259 -1.36 26.42 -12.79
CA THR A 259 -1.04 27.53 -13.68
C THR A 259 0.32 28.17 -13.36
N PRO A 260 0.69 28.47 -12.10
CA PRO A 260 2.02 29.02 -11.82
C PRO A 260 3.16 28.04 -12.12
N ARG A 261 3.00 26.74 -11.83
CA ARG A 261 3.97 25.69 -12.21
C ARG A 261 4.15 25.61 -13.73
N ALA A 262 3.05 25.73 -14.48
CA ALA A 262 3.06 25.74 -15.94
C ALA A 262 3.81 26.97 -16.49
N LEU A 263 3.52 28.17 -15.97
CA LEU A 263 4.21 29.39 -16.38
C LEU A 263 5.71 29.35 -16.10
N ASP A 264 6.11 28.85 -14.92
CA ASP A 264 7.52 28.70 -14.54
C ASP A 264 8.25 27.73 -15.47
N LYS A 265 7.69 26.52 -15.65
CA LYS A 265 8.25 25.53 -16.59
C LYS A 265 8.32 26.06 -18.01
N ALA A 266 7.28 26.77 -18.48
CA ALA A 266 7.28 27.38 -19.81
C ALA A 266 8.42 28.41 -19.96
N ALA A 267 8.59 29.30 -18.99
CA ALA A 267 9.65 30.30 -19.00
C ALA A 267 11.05 29.67 -19.01
N LEU A 268 11.27 28.64 -18.18
CA LEU A 268 12.52 27.90 -18.14
C LEU A 268 12.81 27.18 -19.48
N SER A 269 11.80 26.51 -20.06
CA SER A 269 11.92 25.87 -21.36
C SER A 269 12.25 26.87 -22.48
N PHE A 270 11.54 27.99 -22.57
CA PHE A 270 11.84 29.00 -23.59
C PHE A 270 13.22 29.64 -23.43
N ARG A 271 13.67 29.83 -22.18
CA ARG A 271 15.04 30.29 -21.92
C ARG A 271 16.07 29.29 -22.44
N GLN A 272 15.88 27.99 -22.21
CA GLN A 272 16.75 26.94 -22.75
C GLN A 272 16.68 26.83 -24.28
N ALA A 273 15.55 27.21 -24.89
CA ALA A 273 15.39 27.33 -26.33
C ALA A 273 16.01 28.61 -26.94
N GLY A 274 16.58 29.50 -26.12
CA GLY A 274 17.14 30.79 -26.56
C GLY A 274 16.09 31.88 -26.80
N LYS A 275 14.82 31.65 -26.46
CA LYS A 275 13.70 32.61 -26.61
C LYS A 275 13.54 33.45 -25.34
N THR A 276 14.56 34.25 -25.03
CA THR A 276 14.63 35.03 -23.78
C THR A 276 13.45 35.99 -23.62
N ASP A 277 13.01 36.65 -24.70
CA ASP A 277 11.88 37.60 -24.63
C ASP A 277 10.57 36.93 -24.19
N GLU A 278 10.30 35.72 -24.71
CA GLU A 278 9.12 34.95 -24.33
C GLU A 278 9.23 34.48 -22.87
N ALA A 279 10.41 34.00 -22.47
CA ALA A 279 10.67 33.58 -21.09
C ALA A 279 10.48 34.72 -20.09
N ASP A 280 10.98 35.92 -20.39
CA ASP A 280 10.87 37.09 -19.51
C ASP A 280 9.44 37.63 -19.44
N ARG A 281 8.67 37.47 -20.53
CA ARG A 281 7.24 37.82 -20.53
C ARG A 281 6.45 36.89 -19.61
N LEU A 282 6.66 35.58 -19.70
CA LEU A 282 5.99 34.59 -18.84
C LEU A 282 6.44 34.71 -17.38
N SER A 283 7.72 35.00 -17.13
CA SER A 283 8.24 35.24 -15.77
C SER A 283 7.67 36.51 -15.13
N ARG A 284 7.34 37.53 -15.93
CA ARG A 284 6.60 38.71 -15.44
C ARG A 284 5.17 38.36 -15.11
N GLU A 285 4.48 37.68 -16.04
CA GLU A 285 3.11 37.22 -15.81
C GLU A 285 2.98 36.36 -14.55
N LEU A 286 3.90 35.42 -14.34
CA LEU A 286 3.94 34.59 -13.13
C LEU A 286 4.04 35.43 -11.85
N ARG A 287 4.93 36.44 -11.83
CA ARG A 287 5.12 37.31 -10.66
C ARG A 287 3.93 38.23 -10.40
N GLU A 288 3.28 38.72 -11.46
CA GLU A 288 2.12 39.60 -11.37
C GLU A 288 0.87 38.84 -10.91
N ARG A 289 0.61 37.66 -11.49
CA ARG A 289 -0.58 36.86 -11.19
C ARG A 289 -0.43 36.00 -9.94
N TYR A 290 0.78 35.54 -9.63
CA TYR A 290 1.06 34.62 -8.53
C TYR A 290 2.27 35.08 -7.69
N PRO A 291 2.19 36.24 -7.01
CA PRO A 291 3.32 36.84 -6.30
C PRO A 291 3.86 35.98 -5.14
N ASN A 292 3.05 35.06 -4.61
CA ASN A 292 3.43 34.15 -3.52
C ASN A 292 3.98 32.81 -4.01
N TYR A 293 4.14 32.61 -5.32
CA TYR A 293 4.70 31.38 -5.86
C TYR A 293 6.21 31.33 -5.61
N ALA A 294 6.62 30.53 -4.62
CA ALA A 294 7.99 30.10 -4.45
C ALA A 294 8.17 28.81 -5.27
N GLY A 295 8.93 28.86 -6.37
CA GLY A 295 9.17 27.73 -7.26
C GLY A 295 9.43 26.42 -6.51
N GLY A 296 8.90 25.32 -7.05
CA GLY A 296 9.01 23.98 -6.48
C GLY A 296 10.32 23.29 -6.77
#